data_AF-A0A959SLH2-F1
#
_entry.id   AF-A0A959SLH2-F1
#
_cell.length_a   1.000
_cell.length_b   1.000
_cell.length_c   1.000
_cell.angle_alpha   90.00
_cell.angle_beta   90.00
_cell.angle_gamma   90.00
#
_symmetry.space_group_name_H-M   'P 1'
#
loop_
_entity.id
_entity.type
_entity.pdbx_description
1 polymer ?
#
loop_
_entity_poly.entity_id
_entity_poly.type
_entity_poly.pdbx_seq_one_letter_code
_entity_poly.pdbx_strand_id
1 'polypeptide(L)'
;MHHSFVTRTGTMKKLMITAALLSTLTVVHAQDGTDRSESDPAVKEQRHTERAVEKTETMIKELGLDDAQAARVREMNSRLGDSMRAVKAADMPDEERKENMKALRSAYKTELATVLTPDQMAQLKAMKEAKRAEKQDPARMAERAEERADALTREMTADLGLSTDQQAKVATINSTYAASMAKMQQAGLDDEARKEKMKAMRQGRDKELKTVLTPKQYDTMMSLRKQKHAESKGNHPGSKKPHNE
;
A
#
# COMPACT_ATOMS: atom_id res chain seq x y z
N MET A 1 -1.89 -51.25 36.46
CA MET A 1 -2.98 -50.61 35.69
C MET A 1 -3.30 -49.27 36.35
N HIS A 2 -3.69 -48.26 35.56
CA HIS A 2 -3.84 -46.82 35.88
C HIS A 2 -2.66 -45.92 35.51
N HIS A 3 -2.53 -45.66 34.19
CA HIS A 3 -1.91 -44.44 33.68
C HIS A 3 -3.01 -43.40 33.43
N SER A 4 -2.89 -42.27 34.11
CA SER A 4 -3.75 -41.09 34.01
C SER A 4 -3.42 -40.29 32.75
N PHE A 5 -4.41 -40.06 31.88
CA PHE A 5 -4.32 -39.13 30.75
C PHE A 5 -4.66 -37.72 31.22
N VAL A 6 -3.69 -36.80 31.18
CA VAL A 6 -3.91 -35.36 31.31
C VAL A 6 -4.12 -34.79 29.92
N THR A 7 -5.34 -34.39 29.57
CA THR A 7 -5.64 -33.65 28.35
C THR A 7 -5.35 -32.17 28.57
N ARG A 8 -4.37 -31.65 27.82
CA ARG A 8 -4.00 -30.23 27.81
C ARG A 8 -4.90 -29.48 26.83
N THR A 9 -5.98 -28.88 27.32
CA THR A 9 -6.84 -27.97 26.55
C THR A 9 -6.16 -26.61 26.40
N GLY A 10 -5.62 -26.33 25.21
CA GLY A 10 -5.07 -25.03 24.85
C GLY A 10 -6.19 -24.03 24.55
N THR A 11 -6.65 -23.30 25.56
CA THR A 11 -7.52 -22.13 25.38
C THR A 11 -6.72 -20.99 24.73
N MET A 12 -6.97 -20.72 23.45
CA MET A 12 -6.50 -19.51 22.77
C MET A 12 -7.19 -18.28 23.36
N LYS A 13 -6.42 -17.48 24.11
CA LYS A 13 -6.82 -16.15 24.58
C LYS A 13 -6.90 -15.21 23.37
N LYS A 14 -8.10 -15.06 22.79
CA LYS A 14 -8.42 -13.96 21.89
C LYS A 14 -8.37 -12.68 22.71
N LEU A 15 -7.28 -11.92 22.62
CA LEU A 15 -7.22 -10.55 23.11
C LEU A 15 -8.16 -9.70 22.25
N MET A 16 -9.43 -9.63 22.65
CA MET A 16 -10.35 -8.59 22.22
C MET A 16 -9.83 -7.27 22.78
N ILE A 17 -9.10 -6.51 21.97
CA ILE A 17 -8.78 -5.12 22.28
C ILE A 17 -10.05 -4.30 21.98
N THR A 18 -10.93 -4.23 22.98
CA THR A 18 -11.99 -3.23 23.06
C THR A 18 -11.36 -1.87 23.37
N ALA A 19 -10.96 -1.14 22.33
CA ALA A 19 -10.50 0.24 22.46
C ALA A 19 -11.70 1.18 22.58
N ALA A 20 -12.25 1.32 23.78
CA ALA A 20 -13.08 2.47 24.16
C ALA A 20 -12.14 3.61 24.56
N LEU A 21 -11.88 4.54 23.64
CA LEU A 21 -11.07 5.75 23.89
C LEU A 21 -11.99 6.97 23.87
N LEU A 22 -12.54 7.31 25.05
CA LEU A 22 -13.09 8.64 25.32
C LEU A 22 -11.93 9.64 25.24
N SER A 23 -11.98 10.54 24.27
CA SER A 23 -10.96 11.59 24.08
C SER A 23 -11.62 12.95 24.27
N THR A 24 -11.29 13.62 25.38
CA THR A 24 -11.63 15.02 25.63
C THR A 24 -10.81 15.93 24.73
N LEU A 25 -11.49 16.82 23.99
CA LEU A 25 -10.88 17.82 23.12
C LEU A 25 -10.26 18.97 23.93
N THR A 26 -8.94 19.15 23.80
CA THR A 26 -8.28 20.44 24.03
C THR A 26 -7.73 20.93 22.69
N VAL A 27 -8.25 22.06 22.22
CA VAL A 27 -7.74 22.74 21.01
C VAL A 27 -6.75 23.79 21.46
N VAL A 28 -5.48 23.62 21.10
CA VAL A 28 -4.47 24.69 21.14
C VAL A 28 -4.16 25.06 19.70
N HIS A 29 -4.53 26.27 19.30
CA HIS A 29 -4.10 26.87 18.04
C HIS A 29 -2.72 27.52 18.25
N ALA A 30 -1.75 27.17 17.41
CA ALA A 30 -0.54 27.96 17.20
C ALA A 30 -0.27 28.02 15.69
N GLN A 31 -0.38 29.23 15.14
CA GLN A 31 0.05 29.55 13.77
C GLN A 31 1.55 29.87 13.78
N ASP A 32 2.24 29.38 12.75
CA ASP A 32 2.83 30.19 11.66
C ASP A 32 4.28 29.82 11.30
N GLY A 33 4.57 29.92 10.01
CA GLY A 33 5.91 30.18 9.47
C GLY A 33 6.80 29.00 9.08
N THR A 34 7.13 29.00 7.78
CA THR A 34 8.36 28.52 7.10
C THR A 34 8.27 27.24 6.26
N ASP A 35 8.81 27.40 5.07
CA ASP A 35 9.03 26.49 3.95
C ASP A 35 9.41 25.05 4.38
N ARG A 36 8.41 24.18 4.54
CA ARG A 36 8.62 22.80 4.95
C ARG A 36 8.89 21.93 3.73
N SER A 37 10.16 21.53 3.60
CA SER A 37 10.62 20.40 2.78
C SER A 37 9.59 19.27 2.76
N GLU A 38 9.17 18.84 1.57
CA GLU A 38 8.18 17.76 1.33
C GLU A 38 8.52 16.43 2.02
N SER A 39 9.73 16.31 2.58
CA SER A 39 10.23 15.14 3.29
C SER A 39 9.94 15.11 4.79
N ASP A 40 9.49 16.23 5.40
CA ASP A 40 9.15 16.33 6.82
C ASP A 40 8.03 15.35 7.23
N PRO A 41 8.24 14.48 8.24
CA PRO A 41 7.23 13.58 8.77
C PRO A 41 5.91 14.27 9.15
N ALA A 42 5.95 15.49 9.69
CA ALA A 42 4.76 16.24 10.07
C ALA A 42 3.93 16.67 8.84
N VAL A 43 4.60 17.10 7.76
CA VAL A 43 3.94 17.44 6.48
C VAL A 43 3.35 16.20 5.83
N LYS A 44 4.06 15.06 5.86
CA LYS A 44 3.54 13.80 5.34
C LYS A 44 2.29 13.34 6.09
N GLU A 45 2.30 13.43 7.42
CA GLU A 45 1.15 13.07 8.26
C GLU A 45 -0.04 13.99 7.98
N GLN A 46 0.20 15.30 7.85
CA GLN A 46 -0.83 16.27 7.48
C GLN A 46 -1.44 15.94 6.09
N ARG A 47 -0.62 15.63 5.08
CA ARG A 47 -1.14 15.24 3.75
C ARG A 47 -1.92 13.91 3.78
N HIS A 48 -1.53 12.98 4.64
CA HIS A 48 -2.27 11.71 4.80
C HIS A 48 -3.64 11.94 5.42
N THR A 49 -3.75 12.84 6.40
CA THR A 49 -5.02 13.22 7.01
C THR A 49 -5.90 14.01 6.04
N GLU A 50 -5.35 14.99 5.33
CA GLU A 50 -6.07 15.75 4.30
C GLU A 50 -6.65 14.85 3.20
N ARG A 51 -5.88 13.89 2.69
CA ARG A 51 -6.37 12.91 1.70
C ARG A 51 -7.46 11.98 2.24
N ALA A 52 -7.43 11.66 3.54
CA ALA A 52 -8.46 10.86 4.16
C ALA A 52 -9.77 11.65 4.31
N VAL A 53 -9.66 12.94 4.66
CA VAL A 53 -10.79 13.87 4.70
C VAL A 53 -11.39 14.05 3.30
N GLU A 54 -10.58 14.34 2.28
CA GLU A 54 -11.05 14.52 0.90
C GLU A 54 -11.83 13.30 0.38
N LYS A 55 -11.31 12.09 0.64
CA LYS A 55 -12.02 10.84 0.28
C LYS A 55 -13.33 10.67 1.03
N THR A 56 -13.38 11.13 2.28
CA THR A 56 -14.59 11.08 3.09
C THR A 56 -15.64 12.03 2.53
N GLU A 57 -15.27 13.26 2.23
CA GLU A 57 -16.18 14.25 1.64
C GLU A 57 -16.66 13.83 0.25
N THR A 58 -15.78 13.23 -0.56
CA THR A 58 -16.17 12.64 -1.85
C THR A 58 -17.23 11.56 -1.67
N MET A 59 -17.06 10.65 -0.70
CA MET A 59 -18.05 9.60 -0.44
C MET A 59 -19.37 10.17 0.07
N ILE A 60 -19.33 11.18 0.95
CA ILE A 60 -20.52 11.88 1.45
C ILE A 60 -21.31 12.48 0.29
N LYS A 61 -20.62 13.21 -0.60
CA LYS A 61 -21.22 13.85 -1.77
C LYS A 61 -21.76 12.83 -2.76
N GLU A 62 -20.96 11.84 -3.14
CA GLU A 62 -21.33 10.86 -4.16
C GLU A 62 -22.52 9.99 -3.70
N LEU A 63 -22.58 9.60 -2.42
CA LEU A 63 -23.68 8.82 -1.87
C LEU A 63 -24.89 9.66 -1.41
N GLY A 64 -24.79 10.99 -1.48
CA GLY A 64 -25.84 11.88 -0.98
C GLY A 64 -26.20 11.59 0.48
N LEU A 65 -25.18 11.47 1.34
CA LEU A 65 -25.41 11.18 2.76
C LEU A 65 -26.06 12.39 3.44
N ASP A 66 -27.04 12.13 4.30
CA ASP A 66 -27.59 13.17 5.18
C ASP A 66 -26.58 13.58 6.27
N ASP A 67 -26.87 14.65 7.00
CA ASP A 67 -25.96 15.18 8.03
C ASP A 67 -25.63 14.18 9.13
N ALA A 68 -26.59 13.35 9.54
CA ALA A 68 -26.40 12.34 10.58
C ALA A 68 -25.54 11.18 10.08
N GLN A 69 -25.79 10.70 8.85
CA GLN A 69 -24.97 9.70 8.17
C GLN A 69 -23.55 10.21 7.93
N ALA A 70 -23.41 11.45 7.45
CA ALA A 70 -22.13 12.09 7.18
C ALA A 70 -21.29 12.24 8.45
N ALA A 71 -21.90 12.66 9.58
CA ALA A 71 -21.22 12.75 10.87
C ALA A 71 -20.67 11.38 11.31
N ARG A 72 -21.48 10.31 11.23
CA ARG A 72 -21.04 8.94 11.57
C ARG A 72 -19.91 8.46 10.67
N VAL A 73 -20.02 8.69 9.37
CA VAL A 73 -19.01 8.31 8.39
C VAL A 73 -17.66 9.01 8.65
N ARG A 74 -17.67 10.31 8.98
CA ARG A 74 -16.45 11.04 9.34
C ARG A 74 -15.77 10.44 10.57
N GLU A 75 -16.55 10.17 11.61
CA GLU A 75 -16.04 9.55 12.83
C GLU A 75 -15.44 8.16 12.54
N MET A 76 -16.17 7.31 11.80
CA MET A 76 -15.70 5.99 11.41
C MET A 76 -14.40 6.03 10.60
N ASN A 77 -14.29 6.96 9.64
CA ASN A 77 -13.09 7.12 8.81
C ASN A 77 -11.89 7.62 9.62
N SER A 78 -12.11 8.54 10.57
CA SER A 78 -11.07 8.98 11.50
C SER A 78 -10.58 7.81 12.34
N ARG A 79 -11.49 7.08 12.99
CA ARG A 79 -11.17 5.92 13.82
C ARG A 79 -10.45 4.83 13.03
N LEU A 80 -10.87 4.56 11.80
CA LEU A 80 -10.18 3.63 10.91
C LEU A 80 -8.75 4.13 10.64
N GLY A 81 -8.58 5.40 10.27
CA GLY A 81 -7.27 6.01 10.04
C GLY A 81 -6.33 5.87 11.24
N ASP A 82 -6.81 6.22 12.44
CA ASP A 82 -6.09 6.06 13.71
C ASP A 82 -5.68 4.61 13.97
N SER A 83 -6.63 3.68 13.82
CA SER A 83 -6.39 2.26 14.05
C SER A 83 -5.38 1.68 13.06
N MET A 84 -5.48 2.08 11.78
CA MET A 84 -4.55 1.66 10.74
C MET A 84 -3.14 2.18 11.02
N ARG A 85 -3.01 3.43 11.51
CA ARG A 85 -1.72 3.99 11.94
C ARG A 85 -1.16 3.26 13.14
N ALA A 86 -1.98 2.99 14.16
CA ALA A 86 -1.56 2.26 15.36
C ALA A 86 -1.06 0.86 15.02
N VAL A 87 -1.80 0.09 14.21
CA VAL A 87 -1.38 -1.25 13.74
C VAL A 87 -0.10 -1.16 12.91
N LYS A 88 0.06 -0.11 12.10
CA LYS A 88 1.29 0.09 11.33
C LYS A 88 2.48 0.40 12.24
N ALA A 89 2.30 1.22 13.27
CA ALA A 89 3.35 1.66 14.18
C ALA A 89 3.74 0.60 15.23
N ALA A 90 2.85 -0.33 15.52
CA ALA A 90 3.09 -1.38 16.50
C ALA A 90 4.22 -2.34 16.05
N ASP A 91 5.07 -2.71 17.00
CA ASP A 91 6.08 -3.75 16.81
C ASP A 91 5.42 -5.12 16.91
N MET A 92 5.08 -5.70 15.75
CA MET A 92 4.44 -7.00 15.65
C MET A 92 4.88 -7.73 14.38
N PRO A 93 4.79 -9.07 14.34
CA PRO A 93 5.06 -9.85 13.14
C PRO A 93 4.16 -9.42 11.96
N ASP A 94 4.69 -9.53 10.74
CA ASP A 94 3.98 -9.09 9.52
C ASP A 94 2.65 -9.81 9.30
N GLU A 95 2.57 -11.11 9.61
CA GLU A 95 1.32 -11.87 9.50
C GLU A 95 0.27 -11.39 10.50
N GLU A 96 0.66 -11.09 11.73
CA GLU A 96 -0.24 -10.53 12.74
C GLU A 96 -0.75 -9.15 12.31
N ARG A 97 0.16 -8.30 11.81
CA ARG A 97 -0.18 -6.98 11.26
C ARG A 97 -1.19 -7.09 10.12
N LYS A 98 -1.00 -8.05 9.22
CA LYS A 98 -1.88 -8.31 8.07
C LYS A 98 -3.28 -8.74 8.52
N GLU A 99 -3.37 -9.67 9.46
CA GLU A 99 -4.65 -10.12 10.02
C GLU A 99 -5.36 -8.99 10.78
N ASN A 100 -4.65 -8.20 11.59
CA ASN A 100 -5.20 -7.00 12.25
C ASN A 100 -5.74 -6.00 11.22
N MET A 101 -4.99 -5.75 10.15
CA MET A 101 -5.42 -4.85 9.08
C MET A 101 -6.66 -5.35 8.33
N LYS A 102 -6.79 -6.67 8.14
CA LYS A 102 -7.95 -7.30 7.52
C LYS A 102 -9.16 -7.21 8.45
N ALA A 103 -8.98 -7.47 9.73
CA ALA A 103 -10.03 -7.36 10.75
C ALA A 103 -10.58 -5.93 10.82
N LEU A 104 -9.72 -4.91 10.87
CA LEU A 104 -10.12 -3.49 10.87
C LEU A 104 -10.98 -3.12 9.65
N ARG A 105 -10.55 -3.53 8.45
CA ARG A 105 -11.32 -3.29 7.21
C ARG A 105 -12.65 -4.02 7.20
N SER A 106 -12.70 -5.23 7.74
CA SER A 106 -13.94 -6.00 7.83
C SER A 106 -14.92 -5.35 8.80
N ALA A 107 -14.46 -4.95 9.98
CA ALA A 107 -15.28 -4.26 10.98
C ALA A 107 -15.84 -2.94 10.42
N TYR A 108 -14.98 -2.12 9.81
CA TYR A 108 -15.40 -0.89 9.14
C TYR A 108 -16.48 -1.13 8.07
N LYS A 109 -16.32 -2.17 7.23
CA LYS A 109 -17.32 -2.49 6.21
C LYS A 109 -18.66 -2.88 6.82
N THR A 110 -18.65 -3.67 7.90
CA THR A 110 -19.88 -4.07 8.60
C THR A 110 -20.59 -2.88 9.20
N GLU A 111 -19.85 -1.99 9.88
CA GLU A 111 -20.40 -0.79 10.48
C GLU A 111 -20.93 0.20 9.42
N LEU A 112 -20.23 0.33 8.29
CA LEU A 112 -20.67 1.24 7.23
C LEU A 112 -22.02 0.79 6.67
N ALA A 113 -22.25 -0.52 6.58
CA ALA A 113 -23.51 -1.07 6.11
C ALA A 113 -24.69 -0.79 7.06
N THR A 114 -24.47 -0.40 8.32
CA THR A 114 -25.56 0.00 9.24
C THR A 114 -25.88 1.49 9.15
N VAL A 115 -24.99 2.29 8.57
CA VAL A 115 -25.17 3.74 8.38
C VAL A 115 -25.82 4.04 7.03
N LEU A 116 -25.47 3.28 6.00
CA LEU A 116 -25.98 3.47 4.64
C LEU A 116 -27.37 2.85 4.46
N THR A 117 -28.21 3.50 3.66
CA THR A 117 -29.44 2.88 3.15
C THR A 117 -29.12 1.77 2.15
N PRO A 118 -30.08 0.86 1.85
CA PRO A 118 -29.89 -0.16 0.81
C PRO A 118 -29.48 0.44 -0.54
N ASP A 119 -30.08 1.56 -0.94
CA ASP A 119 -29.79 2.24 -2.21
C ASP A 119 -28.39 2.86 -2.22
N GLN A 120 -27.98 3.53 -1.14
CA GLN A 120 -26.62 4.08 -1.00
C GLN A 120 -25.56 2.96 -0.99
N MET A 121 -25.86 1.81 -0.37
CA MET A 121 -24.96 0.65 -0.38
C MET A 121 -24.84 0.05 -1.79
N ALA A 122 -25.94 -0.03 -2.54
CA ALA A 122 -25.93 -0.45 -3.93
C ALA A 122 -25.09 0.52 -4.80
N GLN A 123 -25.25 1.82 -4.61
CA GLN A 123 -24.46 2.84 -5.30
C GLN A 123 -22.97 2.73 -4.96
N LEU A 124 -22.62 2.54 -3.68
CA LEU A 124 -21.22 2.33 -3.27
C LEU A 124 -20.60 1.09 -3.93
N LYS A 125 -21.37 0.01 -4.06
CA LYS A 125 -20.93 -1.20 -4.76
C LYS A 125 -20.70 -0.92 -6.25
N ALA A 126 -21.65 -0.27 -6.91
CA ALA A 126 -21.54 0.10 -8.32
C ALA A 126 -20.33 1.00 -8.59
N MET A 127 -20.08 2.01 -7.76
CA MET A 127 -18.89 2.89 -7.88
C MET A 127 -17.59 2.11 -7.73
N LYS A 128 -17.52 1.15 -6.79
CA LYS A 128 -16.33 0.29 -6.63
C LYS A 128 -16.12 -0.62 -7.84
N GLU A 129 -17.19 -1.17 -8.40
CA GLU A 129 -17.13 -2.02 -9.60
C GLU A 129 -16.73 -1.21 -10.83
N ALA A 130 -17.31 -0.03 -11.05
CA ALA A 130 -16.95 0.88 -12.14
C ALA A 130 -15.47 1.28 -12.05
N LYS A 131 -14.98 1.66 -10.86
CA LYS A 131 -13.57 2.00 -10.65
C LYS A 131 -12.63 0.80 -10.83
N ARG A 132 -13.10 -0.41 -10.53
CA ARG A 132 -12.34 -1.63 -10.81
C ARG A 132 -12.30 -1.90 -12.30
N ALA A 133 -13.42 -1.76 -13.01
CA ALA A 133 -13.50 -1.93 -14.46
C ALA A 133 -12.61 -0.91 -15.18
N GLU A 134 -12.67 0.36 -14.80
CA GLU A 134 -11.79 1.43 -15.31
C GLU A 134 -10.31 1.10 -15.09
N LYS A 135 -9.96 0.56 -13.92
CA LYS A 135 -8.58 0.12 -13.64
C LYS A 135 -8.17 -1.10 -14.44
N GLN A 136 -9.12 -1.95 -14.84
CA GLN A 136 -8.87 -3.17 -15.60
C GLN A 136 -9.02 -2.98 -17.10
N ASP A 137 -9.45 -1.80 -17.55
CA ASP A 137 -9.54 -1.43 -18.96
C ASP A 137 -8.19 -1.72 -19.66
N PRO A 138 -8.18 -2.61 -20.67
CA PRO A 138 -6.96 -2.97 -21.39
C PRO A 138 -6.21 -1.78 -21.99
N ALA A 139 -6.91 -0.76 -22.50
CA ALA A 139 -6.29 0.41 -23.11
C ALA A 139 -5.57 1.26 -22.04
N ARG A 140 -6.25 1.55 -20.93
CA ARG A 140 -5.64 2.25 -19.78
C ARG A 140 -4.50 1.47 -19.15
N MET A 141 -4.59 0.14 -19.15
CA MET A 141 -3.54 -0.73 -18.65
C MET A 141 -2.31 -0.72 -19.54
N ALA A 142 -2.49 -0.70 -20.86
CA ALA A 142 -1.40 -0.56 -21.83
C ALA A 142 -0.72 0.82 -21.71
N GLU A 143 -1.50 1.90 -21.65
CA GLU A 143 -1.01 3.28 -21.44
C GLU A 143 -0.14 3.36 -20.16
N ARG A 144 -0.65 2.87 -19.02
CA ARG A 144 0.13 2.84 -17.77
C ARG A 144 1.37 1.95 -17.83
N ALA A 145 1.36 0.91 -18.65
CA ALA A 145 2.53 0.06 -18.84
C ALA A 145 3.63 0.82 -19.59
N GLU A 146 3.26 1.56 -20.62
CA GLU A 146 4.16 2.42 -21.39
C GLU A 146 4.73 3.55 -20.53
N GLU A 147 3.87 4.31 -19.83
CA GLU A 147 4.32 5.36 -18.89
C GLU A 147 5.32 4.83 -17.85
N ARG A 148 5.06 3.61 -17.35
CA ARG A 148 5.96 2.96 -16.39
C ARG A 148 7.29 2.56 -17.03
N ALA A 149 7.27 2.06 -18.26
CA ALA A 149 8.48 1.72 -19.00
C ALA A 149 9.35 2.97 -19.24
N ASP A 150 8.72 4.09 -19.61
CA ASP A 150 9.37 5.37 -19.82
C ASP A 150 9.97 5.91 -18.51
N ALA A 151 9.20 5.88 -17.42
CA ALA A 151 9.67 6.33 -16.11
C ALA A 151 10.89 5.50 -15.64
N LEU A 152 10.83 4.16 -15.79
CA LEU A 152 11.95 3.28 -15.45
C LEU A 152 13.19 3.56 -16.31
N THR A 153 12.99 3.83 -17.60
CA THR A 153 14.08 4.15 -18.52
C THR A 153 14.72 5.49 -18.18
N ARG A 154 13.91 6.50 -17.90
CA ARG A 154 14.37 7.83 -17.47
C ARG A 154 15.16 7.75 -16.16
N GLU A 155 14.64 7.04 -15.17
CA GLU A 155 15.31 6.82 -13.89
C GLU A 155 16.65 6.11 -14.07
N MET A 156 16.69 5.02 -14.85
CA MET A 156 17.95 4.32 -15.14
C MET A 156 18.94 5.17 -15.93
N THR A 157 18.45 6.02 -16.84
CA THR A 157 19.30 6.93 -17.60
C THR A 157 19.98 7.94 -16.69
N ALA A 158 19.22 8.54 -15.77
CA ALA A 158 19.75 9.49 -14.79
C ALA A 158 20.69 8.82 -13.78
N ASP A 159 20.29 7.69 -13.20
CA ASP A 159 21.02 7.01 -12.13
C ASP A 159 22.32 6.34 -12.63
N LEU A 160 22.35 5.89 -13.88
CA LEU A 160 23.45 5.07 -14.44
C LEU A 160 24.25 5.76 -15.54
N GLY A 161 23.84 6.95 -15.98
CA GLY A 161 24.49 7.68 -17.07
C GLY A 161 24.52 6.87 -18.37
N LEU A 162 23.37 6.38 -18.82
CA LEU A 162 23.29 5.52 -20.01
C LEU A 162 23.62 6.29 -21.30
N SER A 163 24.37 5.68 -22.21
CA SER A 163 24.55 6.22 -23.57
C SER A 163 23.26 6.12 -24.39
N THR A 164 23.14 6.90 -25.48
CA THR A 164 21.95 6.86 -26.36
C THR A 164 21.61 5.45 -26.85
N ASP A 165 22.62 4.66 -27.24
CA ASP A 165 22.41 3.27 -27.68
C ASP A 165 21.95 2.35 -26.53
N GLN A 166 22.48 2.56 -25.32
CA GLN A 166 22.04 1.83 -24.14
C GLN A 166 20.61 2.20 -23.76
N GLN A 167 20.25 3.48 -23.81
CA GLN A 167 18.90 3.97 -23.52
C GLN A 167 17.86 3.30 -24.42
N ALA A 168 18.10 3.23 -25.74
CA ALA A 168 17.19 2.58 -26.67
C ALA A 168 16.98 1.09 -26.35
N LYS A 169 18.05 0.36 -26.01
CA LYS A 169 17.95 -1.06 -25.61
C LYS A 169 17.24 -1.24 -24.26
N VAL A 170 17.55 -0.39 -23.28
CA VAL A 170 16.89 -0.40 -21.96
C VAL A 170 15.41 -0.05 -22.07
N ALA A 171 15.02 0.89 -22.94
CA ALA A 171 13.63 1.23 -23.21
C ALA A 171 12.84 0.02 -23.71
N THR A 172 13.40 -0.75 -24.66
CA THR A 172 12.78 -1.98 -25.16
C THR A 172 12.62 -3.05 -24.07
N ILE A 173 13.65 -3.25 -23.25
CA ILE A 173 13.61 -4.19 -22.12
C ILE A 173 12.55 -3.78 -21.10
N ASN A 174 12.50 -2.49 -20.73
CA ASN A 174 11.54 -1.97 -19.78
C ASN A 174 10.09 -2.01 -20.31
N SER A 175 9.90 -1.77 -21.61
CA SER A 175 8.59 -1.88 -22.27
C SER A 175 8.07 -3.32 -22.25
N THR A 176 8.94 -4.28 -22.59
CA THR A 176 8.62 -5.72 -22.54
C THR A 176 8.26 -6.15 -21.12
N TYR A 177 9.05 -5.70 -20.14
CA TYR A 177 8.78 -5.96 -18.73
C TYR A 177 7.44 -5.37 -18.27
N ALA A 178 7.17 -4.10 -18.60
CA ALA A 178 5.93 -3.43 -18.18
C ALA A 178 4.69 -4.04 -18.85
N ALA A 179 4.76 -4.40 -20.13
CA ALA A 179 3.68 -5.12 -20.81
C ALA A 179 3.43 -6.50 -20.17
N SER A 180 4.48 -7.22 -19.78
CA SER A 180 4.36 -8.50 -19.08
C SER A 180 3.72 -8.35 -17.70
N MET A 181 4.06 -7.27 -17.00
CA MET A 181 3.44 -6.89 -15.73
C MET A 181 1.94 -6.60 -15.88
N ALA A 182 1.54 -5.84 -16.90
CA ALA A 182 0.13 -5.55 -17.18
C ALA A 182 -0.67 -6.83 -17.47
N LYS A 183 -0.12 -7.73 -18.31
CA LYS A 183 -0.73 -9.04 -18.59
C LYS A 183 -0.85 -9.90 -17.33
N MET A 184 0.16 -9.90 -16.46
CA MET A 184 0.11 -10.65 -15.20
C MET A 184 -1.01 -10.15 -14.28
N GLN A 185 -1.26 -8.84 -14.23
CA GLN A 185 -2.34 -8.28 -13.41
C GLN A 185 -3.73 -8.75 -13.88
N GLN A 186 -3.89 -9.09 -15.15
CA GLN A 186 -5.13 -9.63 -15.71
C GLN A 186 -5.27 -11.15 -15.52
N ALA A 187 -4.18 -11.85 -15.21
CA ALA A 187 -4.15 -13.31 -15.20
C ALA A 187 -4.85 -13.98 -14.00
N GLY A 188 -5.40 -13.20 -13.05
CA GLY A 188 -6.19 -13.74 -11.93
C GLY A 188 -5.43 -14.71 -11.00
N LEU A 189 -4.10 -14.64 -11.00
CA LEU A 189 -3.24 -15.56 -10.26
C LEU A 189 -3.44 -15.43 -8.74
N ASP A 190 -3.33 -16.54 -8.02
CA ASP A 190 -3.17 -16.52 -6.56
C ASP A 190 -1.84 -15.85 -6.15
N ASP A 191 -1.69 -15.59 -4.85
CA ASP A 191 -0.57 -14.80 -4.34
C ASP A 191 0.80 -15.48 -4.52
N GLU A 192 0.89 -16.80 -4.35
CA GLU A 192 2.15 -17.53 -4.51
C GLU A 192 2.54 -17.63 -5.99
N ALA A 193 1.60 -17.99 -6.86
CA ALA A 193 1.82 -18.01 -8.30
C ALA A 193 2.21 -16.62 -8.82
N ARG A 194 1.57 -15.55 -8.32
CA ARG A 194 1.93 -14.17 -8.65
C ARG A 194 3.35 -13.84 -8.19
N LYS A 195 3.72 -14.22 -6.97
CA LYS A 195 5.06 -13.96 -6.41
C LYS A 195 6.16 -14.65 -7.19
N GLU A 196 5.98 -15.93 -7.54
CA GLU A 196 6.95 -16.67 -8.34
C GLU A 196 7.06 -16.08 -9.76
N LYS A 197 5.94 -15.73 -10.40
CA LYS A 197 5.96 -15.07 -11.71
C LYS A 197 6.65 -13.70 -11.66
N MET A 198 6.41 -12.91 -10.60
CA MET A 198 7.08 -11.64 -10.36
C MET A 198 8.60 -11.81 -10.22
N LYS A 199 9.03 -12.81 -9.45
CA LYS A 199 10.45 -13.12 -9.26
C LYS A 199 11.10 -13.52 -10.58
N ALA A 200 10.48 -14.41 -11.35
CA ALA A 200 10.96 -14.85 -12.65
C ALA A 200 11.08 -13.67 -13.63
N MET A 201 10.06 -12.80 -13.72
CA MET A 201 10.10 -11.62 -14.59
C MET A 201 11.21 -10.63 -14.20
N ARG A 202 11.43 -10.40 -12.89
CA ARG A 202 12.54 -9.56 -12.41
C ARG A 202 13.89 -10.15 -12.78
N GLN A 203 14.09 -11.45 -12.56
CA GLN A 203 15.32 -12.15 -12.93
C GLN A 203 15.57 -12.13 -14.44
N GLY A 204 14.52 -12.31 -15.25
CA GLY A 204 14.60 -12.20 -16.72
C GLY A 204 15.07 -10.82 -17.16
N ARG A 205 14.38 -9.77 -16.68
CA ARG A 205 14.77 -8.37 -16.94
C ARG A 205 16.22 -8.10 -16.54
N ASP A 206 16.65 -8.59 -15.38
CA ASP A 206 18.02 -8.36 -14.89
C ASP A 206 19.08 -9.03 -15.76
N LYS A 207 18.80 -10.23 -16.28
CA LYS A 207 19.67 -10.90 -17.24
C LYS A 207 19.81 -10.08 -18.53
N GLU A 208 18.71 -9.57 -19.06
CA GLU A 208 18.72 -8.73 -20.27
C GLU A 208 19.46 -7.40 -20.03
N LEU A 209 19.21 -6.73 -18.90
CA LEU A 209 19.91 -5.50 -18.56
C LEU A 209 21.42 -5.71 -18.43
N LYS A 210 21.86 -6.86 -17.89
CA LYS A 210 23.29 -7.18 -17.74
C LYS A 210 24.03 -7.26 -19.08
N THR A 211 23.35 -7.57 -20.19
CA THR A 211 24.00 -7.64 -21.52
C THR A 211 24.16 -6.27 -22.17
N VAL A 212 23.39 -5.27 -21.73
CA VAL A 212 23.38 -3.90 -22.28
C VAL A 212 24.22 -2.94 -21.44
N LEU A 213 24.22 -3.14 -20.12
CA LEU A 213 24.93 -2.29 -19.18
C LEU A 213 26.40 -2.69 -19.07
N THR A 214 27.27 -1.71 -18.83
CA THR A 214 28.64 -2.01 -18.41
C THR A 214 28.63 -2.69 -17.02
N PRO A 215 29.67 -3.45 -16.66
CA PRO A 215 29.77 -4.06 -15.33
C PRO A 215 29.55 -3.05 -14.20
N LYS A 216 30.18 -1.87 -14.29
CA LYS A 216 30.04 -0.79 -13.31
C LYS A 216 28.58 -0.30 -13.21
N GLN A 217 27.91 -0.04 -14.33
CA GLN A 217 26.51 0.41 -14.33
C GLN A 217 25.58 -0.65 -13.73
N TYR A 218 25.80 -1.93 -14.04
CA TYR A 218 25.01 -3.03 -13.49
C TYR A 218 25.17 -3.14 -11.97
N ASP A 219 26.40 -3.04 -11.46
CA ASP A 219 26.67 -3.07 -10.02
C ASP A 219 26.06 -1.85 -9.28
N THR A 220 26.14 -0.66 -9.89
CA THR A 220 25.45 0.53 -9.38
C THR A 220 23.94 0.31 -9.32
N MET A 221 23.33 -0.24 -10.38
CA MET A 221 21.90 -0.56 -10.39
C MET A 221 21.51 -1.54 -9.26
N MET A 222 22.29 -2.61 -9.07
CA MET A 222 22.03 -3.58 -7.99
C MET A 222 22.14 -2.94 -6.61
N SER A 223 23.13 -2.06 -6.41
CA SER A 223 23.35 -1.34 -5.16
C SER A 223 22.21 -0.38 -4.85
N LEU A 224 21.79 0.43 -5.82
CA LEU A 224 20.66 1.35 -5.69
C LEU A 224 19.36 0.61 -5.36
N ARG A 225 19.13 -0.56 -5.97
CA ARG A 225 17.97 -1.40 -5.62
C ARG A 225 18.03 -1.92 -4.20
N LYS A 226 19.19 -2.39 -3.75
CA LYS A 226 19.39 -2.86 -2.37
C LYS A 226 19.15 -1.72 -1.38
N GLN A 227 19.65 -0.52 -1.69
CA GLN A 227 19.42 0.68 -0.89
C GLN A 227 17.93 1.04 -0.83
N LYS A 228 17.26 1.18 -1.99
CA LYS A 228 15.80 1.47 -2.04
C LYS A 228 14.98 0.42 -1.29
N HIS A 229 15.38 -0.86 -1.35
CA HIS A 229 14.74 -1.93 -0.58
C HIS A 229 15.01 -1.81 0.92
N ALA A 230 16.24 -1.48 1.32
CA ALA A 230 16.60 -1.25 2.71
C ALA A 230 15.89 -0.02 3.28
N GLU A 231 15.77 1.06 2.52
CA GLU A 231 14.99 2.25 2.87
C GLU A 231 13.51 1.93 2.99
N SER A 232 12.95 1.17 2.04
CA SER A 232 11.55 0.74 2.11
C SER A 232 11.25 -0.16 3.31
N LYS A 233 12.25 -0.93 3.79
CA LYS A 233 12.16 -1.69 5.02
C LYS A 233 12.37 -0.80 6.24
N GLY A 234 13.39 0.06 6.24
CA GLY A 234 13.73 1.00 7.31
C GLY A 234 12.64 2.03 7.61
N ASN A 235 11.86 2.39 6.60
CA ASN A 235 10.72 3.30 6.70
C ASN A 235 9.39 2.55 7.00
N HIS A 236 9.44 1.25 7.28
CA HIS A 236 8.37 0.55 8.02
C HIS A 236 8.58 0.84 9.52
N PRO A 237 7.61 1.47 10.21
CA PRO A 237 7.67 1.62 11.65
C PRO A 237 7.51 0.23 12.28
N GLY A 238 8.65 -0.43 12.55
CA GLY A 238 8.73 -1.83 12.98
C GLY A 238 10.04 -2.54 12.61
N SER A 239 10.88 -1.98 11.72
CA SER A 239 12.15 -2.63 11.33
C SER A 239 13.38 -2.12 12.08
N LYS A 240 13.25 -1.20 13.05
CA LYS A 240 14.39 -0.77 13.88
C LYS A 240 14.65 -1.81 14.98
N LYS A 241 15.14 -2.99 14.60
CA LYS A 241 15.95 -3.78 15.54
C LYS A 241 17.40 -3.30 15.41
N PRO A 242 18.05 -2.82 16.48
CA PRO A 242 19.49 -2.70 16.48
C PRO A 242 20.05 -4.12 16.41
N HIS A 243 20.83 -4.41 15.36
CA HIS A 243 21.80 -5.49 15.45
C HIS A 243 22.88 -5.00 16.41
N ASN A 244 22.73 -5.31 17.70
CA ASN A 244 23.84 -5.23 18.64
C ASN A 244 24.56 -6.59 18.57
N GLU A 245 25.81 -6.50 18.10
CA GLU A 245 27.00 -7.33 18.35
C GLU A 245 26.86 -8.85 18.41
#